data_AF-A0A0V1GEV6-F1
#
_entry.id   AF-A0A0V1GEV6-F1
#
_cell.length_a   1.000
_cell.length_b   1.000
_cell.length_c   1.000
_cell.angle_alpha   90.00
_cell.angle_beta   90.00
_cell.angle_gamma   90.00
#
_symmetry.space_group_name_H-M   'P 1'
#
loop_
_entity.id
_entity.type
_entity.pdbx_description
1 polymer ?
#
loop_
_entity_poly.entity_id
_entity_poly.type
_entity_poly.pdbx_seq_one_letter_code
_entity_poly.pdbx_strand_id
1 'polypeptide(L)'
;MAANAKARSRKLAANKARLNRLLTELEELSIDPVDVDVLTGQLELTEALFRETDALQADWEQDLEAEEQSGAIEDWSKSRRLFLKAKARA
;
A
#
# COMPACT_ATOMS: atom_id res chain seq x y z
N MET A 1 -25.64 1.71 -6.46
CA MET A 1 -24.72 0.99 -5.54
C MET A 1 -23.52 0.40 -6.29
N ALA A 2 -23.70 -0.37 -7.37
CA ALA A 2 -22.59 -0.99 -8.14
C ALA A 2 -21.53 -0.03 -8.72
N ALA A 3 -21.93 1.17 -9.18
CA ALA A 3 -20.98 2.16 -9.72
C ALA A 3 -19.98 2.65 -8.65
N ASN A 4 -20.42 2.75 -7.38
CA ASN A 4 -19.57 3.19 -6.28
C ASN A 4 -18.59 2.07 -5.86
N ALA A 5 -19.03 0.80 -5.85
CA ALA A 5 -18.14 -0.34 -5.65
C ALA A 5 -17.06 -0.44 -6.74
N LYS A 6 -17.44 -0.25 -8.01
CA LYS A 6 -16.49 -0.24 -9.14
C LYS A 6 -15.52 0.94 -9.09
N ALA A 7 -15.95 2.10 -8.59
CA ALA A 7 -15.06 3.25 -8.37
C ALA A 7 -14.05 2.97 -7.24
N ARG A 8 -14.52 2.45 -6.10
CA ARG A 8 -13.68 2.05 -4.95
C ARG A 8 -12.64 0.99 -5.34
N SER A 9 -13.05 -0.07 -6.04
CA SER A 9 -12.14 -1.12 -6.53
C SER A 9 -11.06 -0.57 -7.47
N ARG A 10 -11.42 0.32 -8.41
CA ARG A 10 -10.43 0.99 -9.29
C ARG A 10 -9.47 1.88 -8.50
N LYS A 11 -9.97 2.62 -7.52
CA LYS A 11 -9.15 3.47 -6.65
C LYS A 11 -8.15 2.62 -5.84
N LEU A 12 -8.62 1.53 -5.25
CA LEU A 12 -7.78 0.58 -4.52
C LEU A 12 -6.68 0.00 -5.42
N ALA A 13 -7.03 -0.45 -6.63
CA ALA A 13 -6.05 -0.97 -7.59
C ALA A 13 -4.98 0.07 -7.97
N ALA A 14 -5.39 1.32 -8.23
CA ALA A 14 -4.48 2.41 -8.53
C ALA A 14 -3.55 2.73 -7.34
N ASN A 15 -4.09 2.77 -6.13
CA ASN A 15 -3.31 3.02 -4.91
C ASN A 15 -2.31 1.89 -4.63
N LYS A 16 -2.69 0.62 -4.79
CA LYS A 16 -1.76 -0.52 -4.70
C LYS A 16 -0.63 -0.43 -5.72
N ALA A 17 -0.94 -0.09 -6.97
CA ALA A 17 0.08 0.07 -8.00
C ALA A 17 1.06 1.21 -7.69
N ARG A 18 0.55 2.33 -7.19
CA ARG A 18 1.38 3.47 -6.78
C ARG A 18 2.22 3.14 -5.55
N LEU A 19 1.65 2.46 -4.55
CA LEU A 19 2.36 2.03 -3.35
C LEU A 19 3.53 1.11 -3.69
N ASN A 20 3.33 0.15 -4.60
CA ASN A 20 4.42 -0.73 -5.04
C ASN A 20 5.58 0.05 -5.68
N ARG A 21 5.30 1.10 -6.46
CA ARG A 21 6.36 1.95 -7.04
C ARG A 21 7.13 2.70 -5.97
N LEU A 22 6.42 3.32 -5.02
CA LEU A 22 7.05 4.06 -3.92
C LEU A 22 7.90 3.15 -3.02
N LEU A 23 7.49 1.89 -2.83
CA LEU A 23 8.27 0.90 -2.11
C LEU A 23 9.58 0.57 -2.84
N THR A 24 9.54 0.41 -4.16
CA THR A 24 10.76 0.23 -4.96
C THR A 24 11.66 1.46 -4.90
N GLU A 25 11.11 2.67 -5.02
CA GLU A 25 11.85 3.92 -4.87
C GLU A 25 12.52 4.03 -3.49
N LEU A 26 11.79 3.68 -2.41
CA LEU A 26 12.37 3.63 -1.06
C LEU A 26 13.51 2.62 -0.94
N GLU A 27 13.35 1.43 -1.53
CA GLU A 27 14.41 0.41 -1.52
C GLU A 27 15.67 0.90 -2.25
N GLU A 28 15.53 1.59 -3.38
CA GLU A 28 16.65 2.19 -4.12
C GLU A 28 17.33 3.30 -3.32
N LEU A 29 16.54 4.23 -2.75
CA LEU A 29 17.06 5.33 -1.93
C LEU A 29 17.71 4.86 -0.63
N SER A 30 17.33 3.67 -0.11
CA SER A 30 17.94 3.09 1.09
C SER A 30 19.31 2.44 0.83
N ILE A 31 19.68 2.23 -0.43
CA ILE A 31 20.97 1.64 -0.82
C ILE A 31 22.02 2.74 -1.04
N ASP A 32 21.61 3.86 -1.63
CA ASP A 32 22.49 4.99 -1.91
C ASP A 32 22.59 5.94 -0.70
N PRO A 33 23.74 6.62 -0.50
CA PRO A 33 23.87 7.67 0.51
C PRO A 33 23.08 8.91 0.07
N VAL A 34 21.76 8.87 0.28
CA VAL A 34 20.80 9.94 0.02
C VAL A 34 20.68 10.85 1.23
N ASP A 35 20.34 12.11 0.98
CA ASP A 35 20.03 13.09 2.02
C ASP A 35 18.88 12.59 2.92
N VAL A 36 19.09 12.66 4.25
CA VAL A 36 18.14 12.20 5.26
C VAL A 36 16.78 12.90 5.11
N ASP A 37 16.76 14.17 4.70
CA ASP A 37 15.51 14.92 4.51
C ASP A 37 14.72 14.38 3.30
N VAL A 38 15.42 13.95 2.25
CA VAL A 38 14.81 13.34 1.05
C VAL A 38 14.24 11.97 1.38
N LEU A 39 15.00 11.14 2.10
CA LEU A 39 14.55 9.80 2.52
C LEU A 39 13.35 9.90 3.47
N THR A 40 13.39 10.83 4.42
CA THR A 40 12.28 11.10 5.34
C THR A 40 11.02 11.55 4.60
N GLY A 41 11.14 12.50 3.67
CA GLY A 41 10.00 12.96 2.87
C GLY A 41 9.38 11.86 2.01
N GLN A 42 10.21 10.99 1.42
CA GLN A 42 9.72 9.83 0.66
C GLN A 42 9.01 8.81 1.56
N LEU A 43 9.54 8.59 2.77
CA LEU A 43 8.93 7.68 3.74
C LEU A 43 7.56 8.19 4.20
N GLU A 44 7.43 9.49 4.49
CA GLU A 44 6.15 10.12 4.86
C GLU A 44 5.10 10.00 3.74
N LEU A 45 5.50 10.24 2.50
CA LEU A 45 4.63 10.11 1.34
C LEU A 45 4.18 8.65 1.13
N THR A 46 5.07 7.69 1.33
CA THR A 46 4.75 6.26 1.24
C THR A 46 3.82 5.83 2.38
N GLU A 47 4.06 6.31 3.60
CA GLU A 47 3.21 6.06 4.76
C GLU A 47 1.78 6.58 4.59
N ALA A 48 1.63 7.80 4.08
CA ALA A 48 0.32 8.39 3.84
C ALA A 48 -0.47 7.55 2.82
N LEU A 49 0.17 7.15 1.71
CA LEU A 49 -0.47 6.31 0.71
C LEU A 49 -0.79 4.91 1.24
N PHE A 50 0.09 4.34 2.06
CA PHE A 50 -0.14 3.04 2.69
C PHE A 50 -1.40 3.06 3.55
N ARG A 51 -1.56 4.08 4.41
CA ARG A 51 -2.75 4.23 5.28
C ARG A 51 -4.04 4.38 4.47
N GLU A 52 -4.01 5.18 3.40
CA GLU A 52 -5.16 5.31 2.49
C GLU A 52 -5.50 3.96 1.82
N THR A 53 -4.47 3.23 1.38
CA THR A 53 -4.66 1.92 0.73
C THR A 53 -5.20 0.88 1.71
N ASP A 54 -4.71 0.87 2.94
CA ASP A 54 -5.16 -0.04 4.01
C ASP A 54 -6.63 0.20 4.37
N ALA A 55 -7.06 1.47 4.46
CA ALA A 55 -8.47 1.81 4.68
C ALA A 55 -9.36 1.35 3.52
N LEU A 56 -8.96 1.63 2.26
CA LEU A 56 -9.70 1.20 1.08
C LEU A 56 -9.74 -0.33 0.94
N GLN A 57 -8.67 -1.00 1.38
CA GLN A 57 -8.60 -2.46 1.38
C GLN A 57 -9.59 -3.04 2.39
N ALA A 58 -9.63 -2.53 3.61
CA ALA A 58 -10.58 -2.99 4.63
C ALA A 58 -12.04 -2.78 4.19
N ASP A 59 -12.35 -1.62 3.61
CA ASP A 59 -13.68 -1.35 3.04
C ASP A 59 -14.04 -2.30 1.90
N TRP A 60 -13.07 -2.65 1.05
CA TRP A 60 -13.28 -3.58 -0.06
C TRP A 60 -13.44 -5.02 0.42
N GLU A 61 -12.66 -5.45 1.42
CA GLU A 61 -12.74 -6.78 2.04
C GLU A 61 -14.08 -7.03 2.73
N GLN A 62 -14.72 -5.99 3.28
CA GLN A 62 -16.06 -6.10 3.88
C GLN A 62 -17.16 -6.36 2.84
N ASP A 63 -16.94 -5.94 1.59
CA ASP A 63 -17.88 -6.12 0.48
C ASP A 63 -17.72 -7.51 -0.20
N LEU A 64 -16.79 -8.36 0.26
CA LEU A 64 -16.51 -9.69 -0.30
C LEU A 64 -17.22 -10.83 0.44
N GLU A 65 -17.44 -11.93 -0.25
CA GLU A 65 -17.85 -13.20 0.35
C GLU A 65 -16.73 -13.77 1.25
N ALA A 66 -17.08 -14.56 2.27
CA ALA A 66 -16.14 -15.01 3.30
C ALA A 66 -14.91 -15.77 2.75
N GLU A 67 -15.11 -16.57 1.69
CA GLU A 67 -14.02 -17.29 1.01
C GLU A 67 -13.05 -16.33 0.31
N GLU A 68 -13.58 -15.34 -0.42
CA GLU A 68 -12.78 -14.33 -1.13
C GLU A 68 -12.10 -13.35 -0.15
N GLN A 69 -12.80 -12.99 0.93
CA GLN A 69 -12.30 -12.13 1.99
C GLN A 69 -11.03 -12.70 2.63
N SER A 70 -11.02 -14.01 2.92
CA SER A 70 -9.85 -14.66 3.55
C SER A 70 -8.61 -14.58 2.65
N GLY A 71 -8.77 -14.83 1.34
CA GLY A 71 -7.68 -14.69 0.37
C GLY A 71 -7.21 -13.24 0.23
N ALA A 72 -8.13 -12.29 0.18
CA ALA A 72 -7.83 -10.86 0.11
C ALA A 72 -7.01 -10.38 1.32
N ILE A 73 -7.41 -10.77 2.53
CA ILE A 73 -6.69 -10.44 3.78
C ILE A 73 -5.28 -11.02 3.77
N GLU A 74 -5.12 -12.27 3.32
CA GLU A 74 -3.81 -12.91 3.26
C GLU A 74 -2.90 -12.18 2.26
N ASP A 75 -3.39 -11.87 1.07
CA ASP A 75 -2.63 -11.16 0.06
C ASP A 75 -2.26 -9.74 0.48
N TRP A 76 -3.19 -9.04 1.15
CA TRP A 76 -2.87 -7.75 1.72
C TRP A 76 -1.84 -7.86 2.85
N SER A 77 -1.90 -8.90 3.69
CA SER A 77 -0.89 -9.14 4.73
C SER A 77 0.53 -9.26 4.17
N LYS A 78 0.69 -9.86 2.98
CA LYS A 78 1.98 -9.95 2.28
C LYS A 78 2.49 -8.55 1.91
N SER A 79 1.61 -7.72 1.36
CA SER A 79 1.92 -6.32 1.00
C SER A 79 2.29 -5.49 2.24
N ARG A 80 1.54 -5.61 3.34
CA ARG A 80 1.85 -4.94 4.63
C ARG A 80 3.21 -5.33 5.17
N ARG A 81 3.59 -6.61 5.10
CA ARG A 81 4.92 -7.07 5.51
C ARG A 81 6.04 -6.45 4.67
N LEU A 82 5.84 -6.31 3.36
CA LEU A 82 6.83 -5.66 2.49
C LEU A 82 7.00 -4.19 2.86
N PHE A 83 5.90 -3.47 3.08
CA PHE A 83 5.95 -2.08 3.52
C PHE A 83 6.71 -1.91 4.84
N LEU A 84 6.42 -2.74 5.84
CA LEU A 84 7.13 -2.69 7.13
C LEU A 84 8.63 -2.97 7.01
N LYS A 85 9.02 -3.88 6.09
CA LYS A 85 10.43 -4.15 5.81
C LYS A 85 11.13 -2.97 5.14
N ALA A 86 10.49 -2.33 4.17
CA ALA A 86 11.02 -1.14 3.51
C ALA A 86 11.19 0.01 4.52
N LYS A 87 10.16 0.26 5.35
CA LYS A 87 10.21 1.26 6.41
C LYS A 87 11.32 1.01 7.44
N ALA A 88 11.65 -0.24 7.74
CA ALA A 88 12.71 -0.55 8.70
C ALA A 88 14.13 -0.39 8.12
N ARG A 89 14.26 -0.22 6.80
CA ARG A 89 15.54 -0.06 6.09
C ARG A 89 15.84 1.39 5.73
N ALA A 90 14.80 2.18 5.49
CA ALA A 90 14.87 3.63 5.37
C ALA A 90 15.17 4.28 6.73
#